data_AF-A0A960UCT9-F1
#
_entry.id   AF-A0A960UCT9-F1
#
_cell.length_a   1.000
_cell.length_b   1.000
_cell.length_c   1.000
_cell.angle_alpha   90.00
_cell.angle_beta   90.00
_cell.angle_gamma   90.00
#
_symmetry.space_group_name_H-M   'P 1'
#
loop_
_entity.id
_entity.type
_entity.pdbx_description
1 polymer ?
#
loop_
_entity_poly.entity_id
_entity_poly.type
_entity_poly.pdbx_seq_one_letter_code
_entity_poly.pdbx_strand_id
1 'polypeptide(L)'
;MRAWPILILLIATAGCATRTLVPTPPPAPREEVQPPPPDPSWRWAPGHWEWTGRRYRWIAGQWLAPRDGEEWKPGHWEKRPRGWIWLPGHWG
;
A
#
# COMPACT_ATOMS: atom_id res chain seq x y z
N MET A 1 -36.44 16.88 -5.22
CA MET A 1 -35.67 15.92 -4.41
C MET A 1 -34.49 15.45 -5.24
N ARG A 2 -33.29 16.00 -5.00
CA ARG A 2 -32.04 15.53 -5.63
C ARG A 2 -30.94 15.64 -4.57
N ALA A 3 -30.63 14.52 -3.92
CA ALA A 3 -29.49 14.40 -3.02
C ALA A 3 -28.27 14.03 -3.87
N TRP A 4 -27.21 14.84 -3.80
CA TRP A 4 -25.91 14.52 -4.38
C TRP A 4 -25.14 13.59 -3.42
N PRO A 5 -24.38 12.60 -3.92
CA PRO A 5 -23.55 11.76 -3.06
C PRO A 5 -22.39 12.59 -2.49
N ILE A 6 -22.17 12.43 -1.19
CA ILE A 6 -21.08 13.01 -0.43
C ILE A 6 -19.76 12.50 -1.01
N LEU A 7 -18.96 13.42 -1.57
CA LEU A 7 -17.58 13.13 -1.92
C LEU A 7 -16.80 12.99 -0.60
N ILE A 8 -16.55 11.76 -0.15
CA ILE A 8 -15.66 11.51 0.98
C ILE A 8 -14.25 11.81 0.48
N LEU A 9 -13.76 13.00 0.81
CA LEU A 9 -12.36 13.37 0.65
C LEU A 9 -11.54 12.54 1.62
N LEU A 10 -11.00 11.40 1.17
CA LEU A 10 -9.99 10.68 1.92
C LEU A 10 -8.71 11.53 1.87
N ILE A 11 -8.49 12.32 2.92
CA ILE A 11 -7.21 12.94 3.19
C ILE A 11 -6.23 11.79 3.44
N ALA A 12 -5.51 11.36 2.40
CA ALA A 12 -4.37 10.50 2.56
C ALA A 12 -3.28 11.34 3.23
N THR A 13 -3.19 11.27 4.57
CA THR A 13 -2.02 11.75 5.28
C THR A 13 -0.82 10.99 4.77
N ALA A 14 -0.06 11.60 3.86
CA ALA A 14 1.28 11.16 3.50
C ALA A 14 2.18 11.41 4.71
N GLY A 15 2.14 10.49 5.68
CA GLY A 15 3.11 10.46 6.75
C GLY A 15 4.49 10.26 6.13
N CYS A 16 5.43 11.14 6.44
CA CYS A 16 6.85 10.91 6.16
C CYS A 16 7.24 9.66 6.96
N ALA A 17 7.09 8.48 6.37
CA ALA A 17 7.43 7.22 6.99
C ALA A 17 8.94 7.16 7.09
N THR A 18 9.50 7.58 8.22
CA THR A 18 10.90 7.30 8.55
C THR A 18 11.11 5.80 8.35
N ARG A 19 12.02 5.45 7.43
CA ARG A 19 12.29 4.07 7.03
C ARG A 19 12.79 3.31 8.25
N THR A 20 11.87 2.65 8.94
CA THR A 20 12.12 2.04 10.24
C THR A 20 12.75 0.68 10.01
N LEU A 21 13.90 0.46 10.62
CA LEU A 21 14.54 -0.84 10.63
C LEU A 21 13.80 -1.75 11.62
N VAL A 22 13.22 -2.82 11.11
CA VAL A 22 12.43 -3.79 11.89
C VAL A 22 13.29 -5.02 12.19
N PRO A 23 13.48 -5.42 13.46
CA PRO A 23 14.40 -6.51 13.80
C PRO A 23 13.85 -7.89 13.40
N THR A 24 12.53 -8.06 13.39
CA THR A 24 11.86 -9.32 13.04
C THR A 24 11.55 -9.38 11.55
N PRO A 25 11.47 -10.58 10.94
CA PRO A 25 10.96 -10.74 9.59
C PRO A 25 9.45 -10.44 9.51
N PRO A 26 8.97 -9.87 8.39
CA PRO A 26 7.53 -9.80 8.14
C PRO A 26 6.95 -11.21 8.00
N PRO A 27 5.70 -11.44 8.40
CA PRO A 27 4.98 -12.65 8.04
C PRO A 27 4.86 -12.77 6.51
N ALA A 28 4.52 -13.97 6.03
CA ALA A 28 4.19 -14.16 4.63
C ALA A 28 3.05 -13.20 4.20
N PRO A 29 3.10 -12.62 2.99
CA PRO A 29 1.98 -11.86 2.44
C PRO A 29 0.69 -12.69 2.48
N ARG A 30 -0.44 -12.04 2.73
CA ARG A 30 -1.73 -12.71 2.64
C ARG A 30 -2.16 -12.77 1.19
N GLU A 31 -2.79 -13.87 0.80
CA GLU A 31 -3.54 -13.92 -0.43
C GLU A 31 -4.78 -13.04 -0.30
N GLU A 32 -4.99 -12.19 -1.31
CA GLU A 32 -6.13 -11.29 -1.36
C GLU A 32 -6.98 -11.63 -2.57
N VAL A 33 -8.29 -11.68 -2.38
CA VAL A 33 -9.24 -11.66 -3.49
C VAL A 33 -9.26 -10.24 -4.03
N GLN A 34 -8.71 -10.07 -5.23
CA GLN A 34 -8.75 -8.80 -5.94
C GLN A 34 -10.18 -8.53 -6.42
N PRO A 35 -10.87 -7.49 -5.93
CA PRO A 35 -12.18 -7.11 -6.47
C PRO A 35 -12.02 -6.60 -7.91
N PRO A 36 -13.09 -6.60 -8.74
CA PRO A 36 -13.02 -6.04 -10.09
C PRO A 36 -12.49 -4.60 -10.08
N PRO A 37 -11.64 -4.22 -11.06
CA PRO A 37 -11.17 -2.86 -11.17
C PRO A 37 -12.34 -1.90 -11.49
N PRO A 38 -12.28 -0.65 -11.00
CA PRO A 38 -13.20 0.40 -11.43
C PRO A 38 -13.12 0.68 -12.95
N ASP A 39 -11.92 0.58 -13.52
CA ASP A 39 -11.64 0.72 -14.96
C ASP A 39 -10.36 -0.06 -15.33
N PRO A 40 -10.21 -0.60 -16.57
CA PRO A 40 -9.05 -1.39 -16.98
C PRO A 40 -7.68 -0.70 -16.83
N SER A 41 -7.65 0.63 -16.76
CA SER A 41 -6.41 1.41 -16.57
C SER A 41 -5.88 1.39 -15.13
N TRP A 42 -6.71 1.03 -14.15
CA TRP A 42 -6.33 1.06 -12.74
C TRP A 42 -5.31 -0.03 -12.41
N ARG A 43 -4.43 0.28 -11.47
CA ARG A 43 -3.36 -0.63 -11.05
C ARG A 43 -3.62 -1.13 -9.63
N TRP A 44 -3.46 -2.43 -9.45
CA TRP A 44 -3.61 -3.05 -8.13
C TRP A 44 -2.37 -2.82 -7.30
N ALA A 45 -2.53 -2.19 -6.14
CA ALA A 45 -1.53 -2.16 -5.10
C ALA A 45 -1.84 -3.27 -4.09
N PRO A 46 -1.05 -4.37 -4.06
CA PRO A 46 -1.30 -5.45 -3.13
C PRO A 46 -1.15 -4.99 -1.69
N GLY A 47 -1.91 -5.64 -0.81
CA GLY A 47 -1.81 -5.44 0.62
C GLY A 47 -0.43 -5.79 1.14
N HIS A 48 -0.09 -5.24 2.29
CA HIS A 48 1.21 -5.42 2.89
C HIS A 48 1.15 -5.40 4.41
N TRP A 49 2.19 -5.96 5.02
CA TRP A 49 2.40 -5.83 6.46
C TRP A 49 3.02 -4.47 6.75
N GLU A 50 2.35 -3.67 7.58
CA GLU A 50 2.89 -2.44 8.15
C GLU A 50 3.42 -2.74 9.56
N TRP A 51 4.62 -2.23 9.87
CA TRP A 51 5.17 -2.31 11.22
C TRP A 51 4.67 -1.16 12.09
N THR A 52 3.99 -1.46 13.19
CA THR A 52 3.41 -0.43 14.08
C THR A 52 4.37 0.01 15.20
N GLY A 53 5.66 -0.34 15.14
CA GLY A 53 6.61 -0.17 16.25
C GLY A 53 6.60 -1.32 17.27
N ARG A 54 5.58 -2.19 17.24
CA ARG A 54 5.43 -3.32 18.18
C ARG A 54 5.03 -4.64 17.51
N ARG A 55 4.20 -4.57 16.47
CA ARG A 55 3.68 -5.74 15.75
C ARG A 55 3.44 -5.40 14.29
N TYR A 56 3.25 -6.44 13.48
CA TYR A 56 2.76 -6.29 12.11
C TYR A 56 1.24 -6.13 12.09
N ARG A 57 0.77 -5.21 11.25
CA ARG A 57 -0.64 -5.01 10.92
C ARG A 57 -0.82 -5.19 9.42
N TRP A 58 -1.80 -6.00 9.01
CA TRP A 58 -2.13 -6.13 7.60
C TRP A 58 -2.84 -4.87 7.13
N ILE A 59 -2.35 -4.27 6.06
CA ILE A 59 -3.01 -3.22 5.30
C ILE A 59 -3.51 -3.87 4.03
N ALA A 60 -4.83 -3.85 3.82
CA ALA A 60 -5.43 -4.45 2.64
C ALA A 60 -5.00 -3.73 1.36
N GLY A 61 -4.94 -4.49 0.27
CA GLY A 61 -4.68 -3.94 -1.06
C GLY A 61 -5.76 -2.98 -1.52
N GLN A 62 -5.42 -2.16 -2.50
CA GLN A 62 -6.33 -1.17 -3.06
C GLN A 62 -6.09 -0.96 -4.55
N TRP A 63 -7.14 -0.52 -5.22
CA TRP A 63 -7.05 -0.04 -6.59
C TRP A 63 -6.52 1.39 -6.61
N LEU A 64 -5.46 1.63 -7.38
CA LEU A 64 -4.89 2.95 -7.62
C LEU A 64 -5.27 3.44 -9.01
N ALA A 65 -5.71 4.70 -9.09
CA ALA A 65 -5.93 5.37 -10.38
C ALA A 65 -4.61 5.44 -11.16
N PRO A 66 -4.64 5.24 -12.49
CA PRO A 66 -3.43 5.33 -13.32
C PRO A 66 -2.79 6.72 -13.23
N ARG A 67 -1.49 6.75 -13.49
CA ARG A 67 -0.76 7.98 -13.77
C ARG A 67 -0.19 7.93 -15.18
N ASP A 68 -0.26 9.04 -15.88
CA ASP A 68 0.13 9.12 -17.28
C ASP A 68 1.62 8.83 -17.44
N GLY A 69 1.93 7.78 -18.24
CA GLY A 69 3.30 7.38 -18.53
C GLY A 69 4.04 6.69 -17.37
N GLU A 70 3.37 6.39 -16.24
CA GLU A 70 3.99 5.75 -15.09
C GLU A 70 3.41 4.35 -14.83
N GLU A 71 4.26 3.44 -14.36
CA GLU A 71 3.84 2.11 -13.90
C GLU A 71 3.86 2.05 -12.37
N TRP A 72 2.87 1.36 -11.79
CA TRP A 72 2.87 1.12 -10.36
C TRP A 72 3.87 0.01 -10.01
N LYS A 73 4.87 0.35 -9.20
CA LYS A 73 5.84 -0.60 -8.64
C LYS A 73 5.44 -0.92 -7.21
N PRO A 74 5.00 -2.16 -6.91
CA PRO A 74 4.58 -2.52 -5.56
C PRO A 74 5.70 -2.35 -4.53
N GLY A 75 5.31 -1.90 -3.34
CA GLY A 75 6.20 -1.88 -2.19
C GLY A 75 6.56 -3.30 -1.76
N HIS A 76 7.71 -3.45 -1.13
CA HIS A 76 8.13 -4.74 -0.60
C HIS A 76 9.00 -4.59 0.65
N TRP A 77 9.00 -5.65 1.45
CA TRP A 77 9.95 -5.79 2.55
C TRP A 77 11.27 -6.30 2.01
N GLU A 78 12.34 -5.64 2.41
CA GLU A 78 13.68 -5.97 1.98
C GLU A 78 14.55 -6.30 3.19
N LYS A 79 15.27 -7.43 3.10
CA LYS A 79 16.20 -7.84 4.15
C LYS A 79 17.46 -6.96 4.12
N ARG A 80 17.88 -6.52 5.30
CA ARG A 80 19.11 -5.76 5.56
C ARG A 80 19.95 -6.47 6.62
N PRO A 81 21.25 -6.14 6.76
CA PRO A 81 22.11 -6.81 7.73
C PRO A 81 21.60 -6.77 9.18
N ARG A 82 20.87 -5.72 9.55
CA ARG A 82 20.38 -5.50 10.92
C ARG A 82 18.85 -5.63 11.07
N GLY A 83 18.16 -6.15 10.06
CA GLY A 83 16.70 -6.28 10.10
C GLY A 83 16.05 -6.19 8.73
N TRP A 84 14.83 -5.66 8.70
CA TRP A 84 14.01 -5.54 7.52
C TRP A 84 13.57 -4.09 7.36
N ILE A 85 13.50 -3.62 6.12
CA ILE A 85 12.97 -2.30 5.82
C ILE A 85 11.81 -2.43 4.84
N TRP A 86 10.78 -1.61 5.03
CA TRP A 86 9.74 -1.45 4.03
C TRP A 86 10.23 -0.48 2.96
N LEU A 87 10.20 -0.89 1.70
CA LEU A 87 10.31 0.02 0.57
C LEU A 87 8.88 0.32 0.10
N PRO A 88 8.39 1.57 0.21
CA PRO A 88 7.05 1.89 -0.24
C PRO A 88 6.94 1.73 -1.76
N GLY A 89 5.74 1.32 -2.20
CA GLY A 89 5.41 1.32 -3.61
C GLY A 89 5.39 2.74 -4.16
N HIS A 90 5.71 2.88 -5.43
CA HIS A 90 5.77 4.17 -6.09
C HIS A 90 5.42 4.03 -7.56
N TRP A 91 5.11 5.16 -8.17
CA TRP A 91 4.94 5.29 -9.61
C TRP A 91 6.27 5.65 -10.27
N GLY A 92 6.51 5.12 -11.47
CA GLY A 92 7.61 5.52 -12.36
C GLY A 92 8.16 4.35 -13.16
#